data_AF-G2FY15-F1
#
_entry.id   AF-G2FY15-F1
#
_cell.length_a   1.000
_cell.length_b   1.000
_cell.length_c   1.000
_cell.angle_alpha   90.00
_cell.angle_beta   90.00
_cell.angle_gamma   90.00
#
_symmetry.space_group_name_H-M   'P 1'
#
loop_
_entity.id
_entity.type
_entity.pdbx_description
1 polymer ?
#
loop_
_entity_poly.entity_id
_entity_poly.type
_entity_poly.pdbx_seq_one_letter_code
_entity_poly.pdbx_strand_id
1 'polypeptide(L)'
;MFAEERQELILLKLKSFGRVFAKELAEEFQVSIDTIRRDLTSMEENRLLKRTHGVAVPLSKVRRFPMDDRIYTVITNSLIIAGKLQHHSNIKTYIVCGKVKSEEGIVDPLATEFMRTLRLDTAFS
;
A
#
# COMPACT_ATOMS: atom_id res chain seq x y z
N MET A 1 -23.29 17.03 -9.01
CA MET A 1 -21.91 17.08 -9.54
C MET A 1 -21.67 15.91 -10.47
N PHE A 2 -21.15 16.15 -11.67
CA PHE A 2 -20.83 15.08 -12.63
C PHE A 2 -19.60 14.27 -12.18
N ALA A 3 -19.48 13.03 -12.67
CA ALA A 3 -18.38 12.15 -12.28
C ALA A 3 -17.02 12.67 -12.75
N GLU A 4 -16.91 13.13 -13.99
CA GLU A 4 -15.68 13.64 -14.59
C GLU A 4 -15.13 14.85 -13.84
N GLU A 5 -15.98 15.86 -13.61
CA GLU A 5 -15.65 17.06 -12.83
C GLU A 5 -15.15 16.69 -11.42
N ARG A 6 -15.80 15.70 -10.78
CA ARG A 6 -15.41 15.22 -9.45
C ARG A 6 -14.06 14.53 -9.46
N GLN A 7 -13.80 13.68 -10.44
CA GLN A 7 -12.50 13.02 -10.60
C GLN A 7 -11.38 14.04 -10.83
N GLU A 8 -11.63 15.11 -11.59
CA GLU A 8 -10.67 16.17 -11.82
C GLU A 8 -10.32 16.95 -10.54
N LEU A 9 -11.33 17.31 -9.73
CA LEU A 9 -11.10 17.91 -8.40
C LEU A 9 -10.35 16.97 -7.45
N ILE A 10 -10.66 15.67 -7.48
CA ILE A 10 -9.93 14.66 -6.69
C ILE A 10 -8.45 14.66 -7.08
N LEU A 11 -8.12 14.71 -8.38
CA LEU A 11 -6.73 14.75 -8.84
C LEU A 11 -6.01 16.03 -8.41
N LEU A 12 -6.68 17.18 -8.48
CA LEU A 12 -6.11 18.44 -8.01
C LEU A 12 -5.78 18.38 -6.51
N LYS A 13 -6.72 17.90 -5.70
CA LYS A 13 -6.48 17.66 -4.26
C LYS A 13 -5.35 16.67 -4.04
N LEU A 14 -5.33 15.58 -4.80
CA LEU A 14 -4.30 14.56 -4.69
C LEU A 14 -2.91 15.12 -5.00
N LYS A 15 -2.79 16.03 -5.97
CA LYS A 15 -1.54 16.75 -6.28
C LYS A 15 -1.12 17.68 -5.14
N SER A 16 -2.05 18.42 -4.54
CA SER A 16 -1.76 19.40 -3.47
C SER A 16 -1.44 18.75 -2.12
N PHE A 17 -2.20 17.74 -1.71
CA PHE A 17 -2.10 17.13 -0.38
C PHE A 17 -1.29 15.81 -0.38
N GLY A 18 -1.10 15.19 -1.55
CA GLY A 18 -0.36 13.94 -1.71
C GLY A 18 -1.07 12.69 -1.18
N ARG A 19 -2.29 12.83 -0.65
CA ARG A 19 -3.26 11.76 -0.31
C ARG A 19 -4.65 12.37 -0.17
N VAL A 20 -5.68 11.56 -0.37
CA VAL A 20 -7.08 11.93 -0.12
C VAL A 20 -7.83 10.77 0.52
N PHE A 21 -8.81 11.06 1.38
CA PHE A 21 -9.63 10.06 2.05
C PHE A 21 -11.04 10.04 1.46
N ALA A 22 -11.56 8.85 1.18
CA ALA A 22 -12.88 8.70 0.57
C ALA A 22 -14.01 9.30 1.43
N LYS A 23 -13.86 9.26 2.76
CA LYS A 23 -14.83 9.84 3.70
C LYS A 23 -14.85 11.37 3.62
N GLU A 24 -13.68 12.00 3.63
CA GLU A 24 -13.54 13.47 3.52
C GLU A 24 -14.10 13.97 2.18
N LEU A 25 -13.78 13.29 1.08
CA LEU A 25 -14.30 13.62 -0.24
C LEU A 25 -15.82 13.45 -0.34
N ALA A 26 -16.39 12.46 0.36
CA ALA A 26 -17.83 12.22 0.39
C ALA A 26 -18.56 13.36 1.12
N GLU A 27 -18.04 13.79 2.26
CA GLU A 27 -18.56 14.94 3.02
C GLU A 27 -18.45 16.24 2.22
N GLU A 28 -17.30 16.48 1.59
CA GLU A 28 -17.03 17.71 0.83
C GLU A 28 -17.87 17.83 -0.45
N PHE A 29 -17.97 16.75 -1.23
CA PHE A 29 -18.76 16.76 -2.47
C PHE A 29 -20.25 16.46 -2.25
N GLN A 30 -20.66 16.25 -0.99
CA GLN A 30 -22.03 15.89 -0.59
C GLN A 30 -22.57 14.68 -1.37
N VAL A 31 -21.76 13.63 -1.49
CA VAL A 31 -22.14 12.37 -2.14
C VAL A 31 -21.91 11.20 -1.19
N SER A 32 -22.48 10.03 -1.50
CA SER A 32 -22.23 8.83 -0.69
C SER A 32 -20.76 8.37 -0.81
N ILE A 33 -20.24 7.77 0.26
CA ILE A 33 -18.90 7.18 0.25
C ILE A 33 -18.74 6.11 -0.85
N ASP A 34 -19.81 5.39 -1.19
CA ASP A 34 -19.81 4.39 -2.26
C ASP A 34 -19.71 5.01 -3.66
N THR A 35 -20.15 6.25 -3.83
CA THR A 35 -19.93 7.02 -5.06
C THR A 35 -18.45 7.36 -5.20
N ILE A 36 -17.83 7.90 -4.14
CA ILE A 36 -16.39 8.20 -4.13
C ILE A 36 -15.56 6.92 -4.32
N ARG A 37 -15.93 5.81 -3.66
CA ARG A 37 -15.23 4.54 -3.83
C ARG A 37 -15.26 4.06 -5.27
N ARG A 38 -16.39 4.21 -5.98
CA ARG A 38 -16.51 3.89 -7.41
C ARG A 38 -15.65 4.81 -8.28
N ASP A 39 -15.63 6.12 -8.00
CA ASP A 39 -14.75 7.05 -8.72
C ASP A 39 -13.29 6.66 -8.53
N LEU A 40 -12.86 6.44 -7.28
CA LEU A 40 -11.49 6.05 -6.97
C LEU A 40 -11.11 4.70 -7.61
N THR A 41 -12.05 3.75 -7.69
CA THR A 41 -11.84 2.49 -8.44
C THR A 41 -11.58 2.77 -9.91
N SER A 42 -12.45 3.54 -10.57
CA SER A 42 -12.30 3.88 -12.00
C SER A 42 -11.01 4.65 -12.27
N MET A 43 -10.63 5.58 -11.39
CA MET A 43 -9.38 6.33 -11.50
C MET A 43 -8.13 5.43 -11.28
N GLU A 44 -8.23 4.41 -10.43
CA GLU A 44 -7.17 3.41 -10.25
C GLU A 44 -7.02 2.50 -11.49
N GLU A 45 -8.14 2.05 -12.07
CA GLU A 45 -8.16 1.29 -13.32
C GLU A 45 -7.51 2.07 -14.48
N ASN A 46 -7.78 3.38 -14.54
CA ASN A 46 -7.17 4.31 -15.49
C ASN A 46 -5.73 4.72 -15.12
N ARG A 47 -5.13 4.13 -14.07
CA ARG A 47 -3.76 4.40 -13.60
C ARG A 47 -3.51 5.89 -13.31
N LEU A 48 -4.49 6.58 -12.75
CA LEU A 48 -4.33 7.99 -12.34
C LEU A 48 -3.87 8.10 -10.88
N LEU A 49 -4.23 7.13 -10.06
CA LEU A 49 -3.92 7.05 -8.63
C LEU A 49 -3.84 5.60 -8.17
N LYS A 50 -3.39 5.37 -6.92
CA LYS A 50 -3.48 4.08 -6.25
C LYS A 50 -4.45 4.19 -5.08
N ARG A 51 -5.36 3.21 -4.96
CA ARG A 51 -6.31 3.13 -3.84
C ARG A 51 -5.87 2.09 -2.81
N THR A 52 -6.06 2.40 -1.53
CA THR A 52 -5.75 1.52 -0.40
C THR A 52 -6.82 1.67 0.67
N HIS A 53 -7.70 0.67 0.86
CA HIS A 53 -8.73 0.59 1.92
C HIS A 53 -9.53 1.88 2.24
N GLY A 54 -9.70 2.80 1.26
CA GLY A 54 -10.41 4.07 1.45
C GLY A 54 -9.54 5.33 1.35
N VAL A 55 -8.23 5.19 1.17
CA VAL A 55 -7.31 6.27 0.84
C VAL A 55 -6.92 6.18 -0.63
N ALA A 56 -6.70 7.31 -1.28
CA ALA A 56 -6.03 7.36 -2.57
C ALA A 56 -4.73 8.17 -2.47
N VAL A 57 -3.68 7.68 -3.14
CA VAL A 57 -2.35 8.31 -3.20
C VAL A 57 -1.89 8.45 -4.65
N PRO A 58 -1.03 9.43 -4.98
CA PRO A 58 -0.41 9.52 -6.30
C PRO A 58 0.35 8.25 -6.64
N LEU A 59 0.34 7.84 -7.90
CA LEU A 59 1.14 6.70 -8.35
C LEU A 59 2.64 6.88 -8.08
N SER A 60 3.15 8.11 -8.10
CA SER A 60 4.54 8.42 -7.79
C SER A 60 4.94 8.10 -6.34
N LYS A 61 3.97 8.05 -5.41
CA LYS A 61 4.21 7.65 -4.01
C LYS A 61 4.08 6.15 -3.78
N VAL A 62 3.60 5.39 -4.77
CA VAL A 62 3.62 3.93 -4.70
C VAL A 62 5.06 3.50 -4.83
N ARG A 63 5.70 3.16 -3.69
CA ARG A 63 7.03 2.57 -3.68
C ARG A 63 6.95 1.27 -4.47
N ARG A 64 7.56 1.27 -5.66
CA ARG A 64 7.76 0.04 -6.41
C ARG A 64 8.98 -0.66 -5.85
N PHE A 65 8.91 -1.98 -5.81
CA PHE A 65 10.11 -2.77 -5.64
C PHE A 65 11.07 -2.40 -6.79
N PRO A 66 12.35 -2.11 -6.50
CA PRO A 66 13.29 -1.79 -7.55
C PRO A 66 13.36 -2.95 -8.55
N MET A 67 13.10 -2.65 -9.82
CA MET A 67 13.10 -3.63 -10.92
C MET A 67 14.45 -3.58 -11.63
N ASP A 68 15.52 -3.78 -10.86
CA ASP A 68 16.86 -4.00 -11.40
C ASP A 68 17.24 -5.48 -11.26
N ASP A 69 18.38 -5.85 -11.85
CA ASP A 69 18.89 -7.23 -11.84
C ASP A 69 19.56 -7.61 -10.50
N ARG A 70 19.41 -6.79 -9.45
CA ARG A 70 20.00 -7.09 -8.15
C ARG A 70 19.21 -8.19 -7.45
N ILE A 71 19.93 -8.96 -6.66
CA ILE A 71 19.33 -9.94 -5.75
C ILE A 71 18.94 -9.21 -4.47
N TYR A 72 17.66 -9.26 -4.14
CA TYR A 72 17.14 -8.68 -2.91
C TYR A 72 16.93 -9.75 -1.85
N THR A 73 17.20 -9.41 -0.60
CA THR A 73 16.75 -10.17 0.55
C THR A 73 15.60 -9.41 1.20
N VAL A 74 14.41 -10.00 1.22
CA VAL A 74 13.21 -9.41 1.86
C VAL A 74 12.88 -10.20 3.10
N ILE A 75 12.73 -9.48 4.22
CA ILE A 75 12.26 -10.03 5.49
C ILE A 75 10.85 -9.48 5.72
N THR A 76 9.86 -10.35 5.89
CA THR A 76 8.46 -9.95 6.10
C THR A 76 7.81 -10.75 7.22
N ASN A 77 6.86 -10.15 7.93
CA ASN A 77 6.02 -10.83 8.92
C ASN A 77 4.70 -11.34 8.32
N SER A 78 4.44 -11.08 7.03
CA SER A 78 3.21 -11.45 6.35
C SER A 78 3.42 -12.68 5.47
N LEU A 79 2.70 -13.77 5.77
CA LEU A 79 2.74 -15.00 4.99
C LEU A 79 2.25 -14.78 3.55
N ILE A 80 1.28 -13.89 3.36
CA ILE A 80 0.73 -13.54 2.04
C ILE A 80 1.79 -12.84 1.18
N ILE A 81 2.52 -11.88 1.77
CA ILE A 81 3.60 -11.18 1.04
C ILE A 81 4.72 -12.18 0.72
N ALA A 82 5.10 -13.02 1.68
CA ALA A 82 6.12 -14.04 1.46
C ALA A 82 5.76 -14.99 0.31
N GLY A 83 4.51 -15.46 0.27
CA GLY A 83 4.01 -16.30 -0.80
C GLY A 83 3.99 -15.63 -2.17
N LYS A 84 3.83 -14.30 -2.25
CA LYS A 84 3.94 -13.55 -3.51
C LYS A 84 5.40 -13.39 -3.96
N LEU A 85 6.30 -13.15 -3.01
CA LEU A 85 7.71 -12.89 -3.30
C LEU A 85 8.47 -14.16 -3.69
N GLN A 86 8.09 -15.34 -3.18
CA GLN A 86 8.77 -16.61 -3.49
C GLN A 86 8.83 -16.95 -4.99
N HIS A 87 7.93 -16.38 -5.79
CA HIS A 87 7.86 -16.62 -7.23
C HIS A 87 8.84 -15.77 -8.04
N HIS A 88 9.63 -14.90 -7.38
CA HIS A 88 10.60 -14.03 -8.03
C HIS A 88 12.02 -14.59 -7.84
N SER A 89 12.69 -14.95 -8.93
CA SER A 89 14.03 -15.58 -8.91
C SER A 89 15.13 -14.67 -8.34
N ASN A 90 14.93 -13.36 -8.38
CA ASN A 90 15.86 -12.36 -7.84
C ASN A 90 15.53 -11.94 -6.38
N ILE A 91 14.56 -12.58 -5.71
CA ILE A 91 14.17 -12.23 -4.33
C ILE A 91 14.33 -13.44 -3.40
N LYS A 92 15.29 -13.36 -2.48
CA LYS A 92 15.39 -14.26 -1.33
C LYS A 92 14.45 -13.76 -0.24
N THR A 93 13.50 -14.59 0.19
CA THR A 93 12.47 -14.19 1.16
C THR A 93 12.66 -14.94 2.47
N TYR A 94 12.69 -14.19 3.58
CA TYR A 94 12.69 -14.71 4.95
C TYR A 94 11.44 -14.24 5.69
N ILE A 95 10.89 -15.10 6.54
CA ILE A 95 9.74 -14.76 7.39
C ILE A 95 10.24 -14.48 8.80
N VAL A 96 9.78 -13.39 9.40
CA VAL A 96 10.05 -13.07 10.80
C VAL A 96 9.35 -14.10 11.70
N CYS A 97 10.11 -14.79 12.54
CA CYS A 97 9.59 -15.79 13.48
C CYS A 97 8.91 -15.14 14.70
N GLY A 98 7.97 -15.88 15.31
CA GLY A 98 7.22 -15.47 16.48
C GLY A 98 5.81 -16.08 16.51
N LYS A 99 5.02 -15.70 17.50
CA LYS A 99 3.62 -16.09 17.66
C LYS A 99 2.74 -15.39 16.63
N VAL A 100 2.03 -16.18 15.82
CA VAL A 100 1.00 -15.71 14.89
C VAL A 100 -0.09 -15.02 15.70
N LYS A 101 -0.30 -13.73 15.48
CA LYS A 101 -1.39 -12.94 16.08
C LYS A 101 -2.24 -12.43 14.93
N SER A 102 -3.38 -13.11 14.68
CA SER A 102 -4.32 -12.85 13.57
C SER A 102 -3.81 -13.19 12.15
N GLU A 103 -4.67 -13.04 11.14
CA GLU A 103 -4.35 -13.24 9.72
C GLU A 103 -3.35 -12.21 9.16
N GLU A 104 -3.01 -11.16 9.94
CA GLU A 104 -2.24 -10.02 9.45
C GLU A 104 -0.73 -10.13 9.69
N GLY A 105 -0.25 -11.05 10.55
CA GLY A 105 1.18 -11.37 10.64
C GLY A 105 1.70 -11.80 12.01
N ILE A 106 3.04 -11.86 12.10
CA ILE A 106 3.78 -12.27 13.30
C ILE A 106 4.37 -11.03 13.97
N VAL A 107 3.83 -10.63 15.12
CA VAL A 107 4.30 -9.46 15.91
C VAL A 107 4.29 -9.81 17.40
N ASP A 108 5.43 -10.27 17.90
CA ASP A 108 5.64 -10.58 19.31
C ASP A 108 7.08 -10.22 19.76
N PRO A 109 7.41 -10.39 21.07
CA PRO A 109 8.75 -10.07 21.56
C PRO A 109 9.87 -10.87 20.86
N LEU A 110 9.60 -12.09 20.40
CA LEU A 110 10.57 -12.91 19.67
C LEU A 110 10.86 -12.32 18.29
N ALA A 111 9.83 -11.84 17.60
CA ALA A 111 9.98 -11.13 16.33
C ALA A 111 10.84 -9.87 16.49
N THR A 112 10.62 -9.11 17.57
CA THR A 112 11.41 -7.92 17.89
C THR A 112 12.88 -8.26 18.12
N GLU A 113 13.15 -9.33 18.88
CA GLU A 113 14.52 -9.74 19.19
C GLU A 113 15.24 -10.29 17.95
N PHE A 114 14.54 -11.08 17.12
CA PHE A 114 15.06 -11.54 15.84
C PHE A 114 15.49 -10.35 14.95
N MET A 115 14.64 -9.32 14.85
CA MET A 115 14.95 -8.14 14.05
C MET A 115 16.18 -7.36 14.57
N ARG A 116 16.46 -7.37 15.88
CA ARG A 116 17.67 -6.76 16.45
C ARG A 116 18.96 -7.45 16.00
N THR A 117 18.91 -8.73 15.67
CA THR A 117 20.08 -9.48 15.20
C THR A 117 20.45 -9.17 13.74
N LEU A 118 19.55 -8.52 13.01
CA LEU A 118 19.68 -8.27 11.57
C LEU A 118 20.23 -6.85 11.31
N ARG A 119 21.07 -6.73 10.27
CA ARG A 119 21.43 -5.44 9.68
C ARG A 119 20.60 -5.24 8.43
N LEU A 120 19.66 -4.30 8.50
CA LEU A 120 18.73 -4.00 7.41
C LEU A 120 19.19 -2.74 6.67
N ASP A 121 19.21 -2.82 5.35
CA ASP A 121 19.47 -1.64 4.50
C ASP A 121 18.26 -0.70 4.45
N THR A 122 17.05 -1.26 4.55
CA THR A 122 15.79 -0.49 4.51
C THR A 122 14.69 -1.22 5.29
N ALA A 123 13.85 -0.47 5.99
CA ALA A 123 12.68 -0.99 6.70
C ALA A 123 11.44 -0.14 6.38
N PHE A 124 10.28 -0.78 6.33
CA PHE A 124 8.99 -0.16 6.10
C PHE A 124 8.01 -0.62 7.18
N SER A 125 7.16 0.29 7.66
CA SER A 125 6.10 0.04 8.64
C SER A 125 4.75 -0.08 7.96
#